data_AF-A0A447S3K3-F1
#
_entry.id   AF-A0A447S3K3-F1
#
_cell.length_a   1.000
_cell.length_b   1.000
_cell.length_c   1.000
_cell.angle_alpha   90.00
_cell.angle_beta   90.00
_cell.angle_gamma   90.00
#
_symmetry.space_group_name_H-M   'P 1'
#
loop_
_entity.id
_entity.type
_entity.pdbx_description
1 polymer ?
#
loop_
_entity_poly.entity_id
_entity_poly.type
_entity_poly.pdbx_seq_one_letter_code
_entity_poly.pdbx_strand_id
1 'polypeptide(L)'
;MLNDGVVSYNDRPVINHLSWTVNPGEHWQIVGPNGAGKSTLLSLVTGDHPQGYSNDLTLFGRRRGSGETIWDIKKHIGYVSSSLHLDYRVSTNVRNVILSGYF
;
A
#
# COMPACT_ATOMS: atom_id res chain seq x y z
N MET A 1 -4.38 -6.70 7.62
CA MET A 1 -5.39 -6.39 8.65
C MET A 1 -5.09 -5.02 9.20
N LEU A 2 -6.08 -4.14 9.17
CA LEU A 2 -6.09 -2.84 9.81
C LEU A 2 -7.21 -2.86 10.85
N ASN A 3 -6.91 -2.53 12.09
CA ASN A 3 -7.90 -2.41 13.16
C ASN A 3 -8.04 -0.95 13.57
N ASP A 4 -9.27 -0.46 13.55
CA ASP A 4 -9.64 0.91 13.96
C ASP A 4 -8.71 2.01 13.38
N GLY A 5 -8.38 1.88 12.10
CA GLY A 5 -7.38 2.73 11.46
C GLY A 5 -7.83 4.17 11.28
N VAL A 6 -6.93 5.11 11.56
CA VAL A 6 -7.10 6.56 11.36
C VAL A 6 -5.92 7.12 10.58
N VAL A 7 -6.22 7.91 9.55
CA VAL A 7 -5.22 8.70 8.82
C VAL A 7 -5.77 10.09 8.59
N SER A 8 -5.01 11.11 8.96
CA SER A 8 -5.40 12.51 8.83
C SER A 8 -4.32 13.35 8.14
N TYR A 9 -4.73 14.33 7.34
CA TYR A 9 -3.84 15.37 6.82
C TYR A 9 -4.30 16.73 7.31
N ASN A 10 -3.43 17.51 7.94
CA ASN A 10 -3.76 18.84 8.51
C ASN A 10 -5.05 18.79 9.34
N ASP A 11 -5.12 17.84 10.27
CA ASP A 11 -6.26 17.56 11.15
C ASP A 11 -7.58 17.17 10.45
N ARG A 12 -7.56 16.93 9.13
CA ARG A 12 -8.71 16.40 8.40
C ARG A 12 -8.58 14.88 8.25
N PRO A 13 -9.50 14.10 8.85
CA PRO A 13 -9.48 12.65 8.71
C PRO A 13 -9.84 12.27 7.27
N VAL A 14 -9.00 11.42 6.69
CA VAL A 14 -9.19 10.79 5.37
C VAL A 14 -9.57 9.32 5.53
N ILE A 15 -9.01 8.64 6.52
CA ILE A 15 -9.47 7.35 7.01
C ILE A 15 -9.88 7.56 8.47
N ASN A 16 -11.08 7.12 8.84
CA ASN A 16 -11.66 7.38 10.16
C ASN A 16 -12.26 6.09 10.72
N HIS A 17 -11.61 5.50 11.73
CA HIS A 17 -12.05 4.29 12.43
C HIS A 17 -12.35 3.10 11.49
N LEU A 18 -11.50 2.90 10.48
CA LEU A 18 -11.68 1.81 9.51
C LEU A 18 -11.04 0.52 10.02
N SER A 19 -11.85 -0.52 10.20
CA SER A 19 -11.36 -1.89 10.38
C SER A 19 -11.53 -2.69 9.09
N TRP A 20 -10.44 -3.26 8.58
CA TRP A 20 -10.45 -4.01 7.33
C TRP A 20 -9.44 -5.14 7.33
N THR A 21 -9.91 -6.32 6.92
CA THR A 21 -9.10 -7.53 6.79
C THR A 21 -9.24 -8.06 5.38
N VAL A 22 -8.10 -8.38 4.78
CA VAL A 22 -8.01 -9.09 3.50
C VAL A 22 -7.44 -10.47 3.80
N ASN A 23 -8.20 -11.50 3.48
CA ASN A 23 -7.78 -12.89 3.65
C ASN A 23 -7.15 -13.44 2.36
N PRO A 24 -6.29 -14.47 2.46
CA PRO A 24 -5.75 -15.14 1.29
C PRO A 24 -6.84 -15.62 0.33
N GLY A 25 -6.68 -15.34 -0.97
CA GLY A 25 -7.64 -15.73 -2.01
C GLY A 25 -8.80 -14.75 -2.22
N GLU A 26 -8.92 -13.71 -1.39
CA GLU A 26 -9.95 -12.68 -1.61
C GLU A 26 -9.54 -11.67 -2.68
N HIS A 27 -10.54 -11.19 -3.41
CA HIS A 27 -10.41 -10.14 -4.39
C HIS A 27 -11.26 -8.95 -3.96
N TRP A 28 -10.61 -7.79 -3.80
CA TRP A 28 -11.24 -6.58 -3.31
C TRP A 28 -11.23 -5.48 -4.36
N GLN A 29 -12.34 -4.74 -4.46
CA GLN A 29 -12.43 -3.53 -5.24
C GLN A 29 -12.70 -2.34 -4.31
N ILE A 30 -11.84 -1.33 -4.36
CA ILE A 30 -12.00 -0.09 -3.57
C ILE A 30 -12.56 0.98 -4.52
N VAL A 31 -13.82 1.38 -4.30
CA VAL A 31 -14.52 2.39 -5.12
C VAL A 31 -14.93 3.59 -4.27
N GLY A 32 -15.11 4.75 -4.91
CA GLY A 32 -15.53 5.98 -4.26
C GLY A 32 -15.07 7.23 -5.02
N PRO A 33 -15.59 8.41 -4.68
CA PRO A 33 -15.26 9.66 -5.34
C PRO A 33 -13.78 10.05 -5.14
N ASN A 34 -13.31 11.00 -5.94
CA ASN A 34 -11.98 11.60 -5.73
C ASN A 34 -11.89 12.23 -4.33
N GLY A 35 -10.78 12.02 -3.64
CA GLY A 35 -10.59 12.47 -2.26
C GLY A 35 -11.17 11.54 -1.17
N ALA A 36 -11.88 10.47 -1.52
CA ALA A 36 -12.44 9.52 -0.54
C ALA A 36 -11.40 8.66 0.22
N GLY A 37 -10.10 8.94 0.08
CA GLY A 37 -9.05 8.20 0.80
C GLY A 37 -8.59 6.88 0.19
N LYS A 38 -9.04 6.52 -1.02
CA LYS A 38 -8.66 5.26 -1.69
C LYS A 38 -7.14 5.08 -1.84
N SER A 39 -6.45 6.10 -2.36
CA SER A 39 -4.99 6.06 -2.52
C SER A 39 -4.27 6.06 -1.17
N THR A 40 -4.82 6.74 -0.16
CA THR A 40 -4.32 6.72 1.21
C THR A 40 -4.43 5.31 1.80
N LEU A 41 -5.56 4.63 1.63
CA LEU A 41 -5.73 3.24 2.04
C LEU A 41 -4.76 2.30 1.33
N LEU A 42 -4.60 2.44 0.01
CA LEU A 42 -3.60 1.67 -0.74
C LEU A 42 -2.18 1.93 -0.23
N SER A 43 -1.82 3.17 0.09
CA SER A 43 -0.49 3.50 0.62
C SER A 43 -0.21 2.92 2.01
N LEU A 44 -1.26 2.67 2.81
CA LEU A 44 -1.12 1.88 4.05
C LEU A 44 -0.81 0.41 3.72
N VAL A 45 -1.54 -0.18 2.76
CA VAL A 45 -1.32 -1.58 2.34
C VAL A 45 0.05 -1.80 1.74
N THR A 46 0.57 -0.85 0.94
CA THR A 46 1.92 -0.93 0.36
C THR A 46 3.03 -0.60 1.35
N GLY A 47 2.67 -0.12 2.55
CA GLY A 47 3.61 0.25 3.60
C GLY A 47 4.32 1.59 3.37
N ASP A 48 3.92 2.37 2.36
CA ASP A 48 4.52 3.65 2.00
C ASP A 48 4.03 4.82 2.88
N HIS A 49 2.86 4.67 3.51
CA HIS A 49 2.30 5.75 4.33
C HIS A 49 2.91 5.77 5.74
N PRO A 50 3.52 6.90 6.20
CA PRO A 50 4.20 6.96 7.50
C PRO A 50 3.25 6.78 8.68
N GLN A 51 2.01 7.26 8.59
CA GLN A 51 1.02 7.03 9.67
C GLN A 51 0.63 5.54 9.80
N GLY A 52 1.07 4.65 8.90
CA GLY A 52 0.92 3.21 9.09
C GLY A 52 1.60 2.68 10.36
N TYR A 53 2.64 3.37 10.86
CA TYR A 53 3.29 3.04 12.14
C TYR A 53 2.47 3.46 13.37
N SER A 54 1.57 4.42 13.21
CA SER A 54 0.69 4.93 14.28
C SER A 54 -0.63 4.16 14.37
N ASN A 55 -0.85 3.19 13.49
CA ASN A 55 -2.07 2.40 13.38
C ASN A 55 -1.82 0.95 13.77
N ASP A 56 -2.86 0.24 14.22
CA ASP A 56 -2.80 -1.22 14.37
C ASP A 56 -2.92 -1.89 12.99
N LEU A 57 -1.79 -1.89 12.29
CA LEU A 57 -1.66 -2.38 10.93
C LEU A 57 -0.75 -3.60 10.89
N THR A 58 -1.29 -4.71 10.42
CA THR A 58 -0.58 -5.96 10.16
C THR A 58 -0.59 -6.27 8.67
N LEU A 59 0.60 -6.38 8.07
CA LEU A 59 0.80 -6.72 6.67
C LEU A 59 1.53 -8.06 6.57
N PHE A 60 1.00 -9.01 5.81
CA PHE A 60 1.60 -10.33 5.58
C PHE A 60 2.01 -11.06 6.88
N GLY A 61 1.17 -10.96 7.91
CA GLY A 61 1.41 -11.59 9.22
C GLY A 61 2.40 -10.85 10.12
N ARG A 62 2.91 -9.68 9.72
CA ARG A 62 3.81 -8.84 10.55
C ARG A 62 3.16 -7.51 10.89
N ARG A 63 3.17 -7.15 12.17
CA ARG A 63 2.70 -5.85 12.65
C ARG A 63 3.68 -4.76 12.26
N ARG A 64 3.19 -3.60 11.82
CA ARG A 64 4.05 -2.46 11.46
C ARG A 64 4.82 -1.97 12.68
N GLY A 65 6.10 -1.66 12.49
CA GLY A 65 6.98 -1.20 13.56
C GLY A 65 7.43 -2.30 14.53
N SER A 66 7.33 -3.58 14.14
CA SER A 66 7.79 -4.73 14.93
C SER A 66 9.28 -5.06 14.72
N GLY A 67 9.96 -4.30 13.86
CA GLY A 67 11.37 -4.52 13.49
C GLY A 67 11.55 -4.95 12.04
N GLU A 68 10.48 -4.99 11.25
CA GLU A 68 10.52 -5.28 9.82
C GLU A 68 11.07 -4.11 9.01
N THR A 69 11.82 -4.42 7.95
CA THR A 69 12.18 -3.42 6.95
C THR A 69 11.00 -3.15 6.02
N ILE A 70 11.00 -1.98 5.36
CA ILE A 70 10.01 -1.70 4.30
C ILE A 70 10.16 -2.72 3.15
N TRP A 71 11.39 -3.16 2.86
CA TRP A 71 11.69 -4.15 1.84
C TRP A 71 11.09 -5.53 2.14
N ASP A 72 11.06 -5.94 3.41
CA ASP A 72 10.40 -7.17 3.85
C ASP A 72 8.91 -7.22 3.55
N ILE A 73 8.26 -6.05 3.52
CA ILE A 73 6.85 -5.93 3.15
C ILE A 73 6.73 -5.93 1.63
N LYS A 74 7.51 -5.07 0.96
CA LYS A 74 7.42 -4.88 -0.49
C LYS A 74 7.72 -6.15 -1.29
N LYS A 75 8.56 -7.06 -0.79
CA LYS A 75 8.82 -8.36 -1.46
C LYS A 75 7.57 -9.22 -1.66
N HIS A 76 6.50 -8.98 -0.90
CA HIS A 76 5.24 -9.71 -1.01
C HIS A 76 4.19 -8.96 -1.86
N ILE A 77 4.55 -7.83 -2.45
CA ILE A 77 3.62 -6.95 -3.17
C ILE A 77 4.06 -6.82 -4.63
N GLY A 78 3.20 -7.28 -5.54
CA GLY A 78 3.20 -6.81 -6.92
C GLY A 78 2.40 -5.50 -7.01
N TYR A 79 3.00 -4.43 -7.50
CA TYR A 79 2.33 -3.13 -7.63
C TYR A 79 2.34 -2.67 -9.10
N VAL A 80 1.16 -2.38 -9.63
CA VAL A 80 0.96 -1.90 -11.00
C VAL A 80 0.13 -0.63 -10.93
N SER A 81 0.62 0.45 -11.53
CA SER A 81 -0.11 1.71 -11.60
C SER A 81 0.29 2.52 -12.83
N SER A 82 -0.63 3.35 -13.31
CA SER A 82 -0.34 4.26 -14.42
C SER A 82 0.72 5.29 -14.06
N SER A 83 0.79 5.73 -12.80
CA SER A 83 1.83 6.67 -12.35
C SER A 83 3.22 6.04 -12.40
N LEU A 84 3.38 4.79 -11.95
CA LEU A 84 4.65 4.07 -12.10
C LEU A 84 5.09 3.96 -13.55
N HIS A 85 4.14 3.71 -14.45
CA HIS A 85 4.44 3.63 -15.88
C HIS A 85 4.92 4.97 -16.45
N LEU A 86 4.33 6.09 -16.02
CA LEU A 86 4.73 7.44 -16.44
C LEU A 86 6.09 7.87 -15.86
N ASP A 87 6.40 7.44 -14.64
CA ASP A 87 7.67 7.74 -13.98
C ASP A 87 8.84 6.91 -14.52
N TYR A 88 8.54 5.83 -15.25
CA TYR A 88 9.56 4.96 -15.86
C TYR A 88 10.18 5.62 -17.10
N ARG A 89 11.29 6.34 -16.91
CA ARG A 89 11.98 7.10 -17.95
C ARG A 89 13.06 6.31 -18.72
N VAL A 90 13.20 5.02 -18.45
CA VAL A 90 14.23 4.19 -19.09
C VAL A 90 13.69 3.64 -20.40
N SER A 91 14.24 4.11 -21.52
CA SER A 91 13.98 3.49 -22.82
C SER A 91 14.66 2.12 -22.87
N THR A 92 13.88 1.06 -22.72
CA THR A 92 14.37 -0.32 -22.74
C THR A 92 13.33 -1.26 -23.34
N ASN A 93 13.73 -2.47 -23.69
CA ASN A 93 12.83 -3.46 -24.24
C ASN A 93 12.00 -4.13 -23.12
N VAL A 94 10.88 -4.75 -23.50
CA VAL A 94 9.97 -5.43 -22.54
C VAL A 94 10.71 -6.50 -21.73
N ARG A 95 11.64 -7.23 -22.34
CA ARG A 95 12.44 -8.27 -21.66
C ARG A 95 13.22 -7.67 -20.48
N ASN A 96 13.88 -6.54 -20.69
CA ASN A 96 14.67 -5.87 -19.66
C ASN A 96 13.79 -5.29 -18.55
N VAL A 97 12.59 -4.78 -18.88
CA VAL A 97 11.62 -4.35 -17.85
C VAL A 97 11.22 -5.52 -16.95
N ILE A 98 10.86 -6.67 -17.54
CA ILE A 98 10.48 -7.87 -16.78
C ILE A 98 11.65 -8.33 -15.89
N LEU A 99 12.85 -8.41 -16.45
CA LEU A 99 14.04 -8.82 -15.69
C LEU A 99 14.37 -7.85 -14.55
N SER A 100 14.10 -6.55 -14.70
CA SER A 100 14.37 -5.55 -13.66
C SER A 100 13.47 -5.67 -12.42
N GLY A 101 12.30 -6.31 -12.55
CA GLY A 101 11.38 -6.54 -11.42
C GLY A 101 11.50 -7.93 -10.79
N TYR A 102 12.40 -8.79 -11.29
CA TYR A 102 12.58 -10.17 -10.81
C TYR A 102 13.57 -10.27 -9.63
N PHE A 103 14.39 -9.24 -9.40
CA PHE A 103 15.44 -9.22 -8.38
C PHE A 103 15.12 -8.24 -7.25
#